data_AF-A0A2R7Y8P3-F1
#
_entry.id   AF-A0A2R7Y8P3-F1
#
_cell.length_a   1.000
_cell.length_b   1.000
_cell.length_c   1.000
_cell.angle_alpha   90.00
_cell.angle_beta   90.00
_cell.angle_gamma   90.00
#
_symmetry.space_group_name_H-M   'P 1'
#
loop_
_entity.id
_entity.type
_entity.pdbx_description
1 polymer ?
#
loop_
_entity_poly.entity_id
_entity_poly.type
_entity_poly.pdbx_seq_one_letter_code
_entity_poly.pdbx_strand_id
1 'polypeptide(L)'
;MKLKKVSSDVDVFKSSDSLLKIISAGGVKTNILGELLFSVSEGLLRKTTKNYSVKYWFVRGGGKDVVVFSASGEGVFENIIFGKLHIESDGVFWECVDERLSNLCDAVFNSLRRGYDVIKSRLSRSAVNDVIKVQSPSFVVSDVYASILDGFAEVTLSEAVLKYPVVFRTSTKLGDIISLEEFLEGLKVKYKSGKYVVSVLGRDWMFSIGVNLDSGEYTPSFVSWSTNERLLGVPALKKFYSLDPEEEVSLNVYAMSS
;
A
#
# COMPACT_ATOMS: atom_id res chain seq x y z
N MET A 1 -8.33 -10.21 -30.17
CA MET A 1 -8.41 -9.39 -28.94
C MET A 1 -8.22 -7.92 -29.30
N LYS A 2 -8.89 -6.99 -28.59
CA LYS A 2 -8.85 -5.54 -28.88
C LYS A 2 -8.05 -4.79 -27.82
N LEU A 3 -7.10 -3.96 -28.25
CA LEU A 3 -6.40 -3.01 -27.40
C LEU A 3 -7.35 -1.85 -27.03
N LYS A 4 -7.44 -1.51 -25.75
CA LYS A 4 -8.21 -0.36 -25.24
C LYS A 4 -7.22 0.72 -24.81
N LYS A 5 -7.30 1.93 -25.39
CA LYS A 5 -6.43 3.05 -24.99
C LYS A 5 -6.76 3.49 -23.55
N VAL A 6 -5.74 3.54 -22.70
CA VAL A 6 -5.79 4.03 -21.32
C VAL A 6 -5.39 5.50 -21.26
N SER A 7 -4.29 5.86 -21.91
CA SER A 7 -3.73 7.22 -21.86
C SER A 7 -2.89 7.52 -23.11
N SER A 8 -2.66 8.81 -23.38
CA SER A 8 -1.64 9.29 -24.33
C SER A 8 -0.32 9.68 -23.64
N ASP A 9 -0.31 9.71 -22.31
CA ASP A 9 0.81 10.15 -21.49
C ASP A 9 1.58 8.93 -20.98
N VAL A 10 2.70 8.66 -21.65
CA VAL A 10 3.49 7.43 -21.52
C VAL A 10 4.34 7.47 -20.25
N ASP A 11 4.88 8.64 -19.90
CA ASP A 11 5.89 8.77 -18.85
C ASP A 11 5.34 8.45 -17.45
N VAL A 12 4.06 8.74 -17.21
CA VAL A 12 3.39 8.43 -15.94
C VAL A 12 3.24 6.92 -15.70
N PHE A 13 3.36 6.08 -16.73
CA PHE A 13 3.19 4.63 -16.61
C PHE A 13 4.51 3.84 -16.57
N LYS A 14 5.67 4.50 -16.68
CA LYS A 14 6.98 3.82 -16.83
C LYS A 14 7.56 3.24 -15.54
N SER A 15 7.06 3.64 -14.36
CA SER A 15 7.54 3.15 -13.07
C SER A 15 6.45 2.40 -12.31
N SER A 16 6.89 1.45 -11.47
CA SER A 16 6.00 0.68 -10.60
C SER A 16 5.22 1.58 -9.65
N ASP A 17 5.88 2.55 -9.02
CA ASP A 17 5.25 3.46 -8.06
C ASP A 17 4.18 4.34 -8.71
N SER A 18 4.44 4.86 -9.90
CA SER A 18 3.47 5.69 -10.60
C SER A 18 2.27 4.86 -11.06
N LEU A 19 2.51 3.63 -11.55
CA LEU A 19 1.44 2.70 -11.90
C LEU A 19 0.59 2.33 -10.68
N LEU A 20 1.22 2.07 -9.54
CA LEU A 20 0.54 1.81 -8.27
C LEU A 20 -0.31 3.01 -7.84
N LYS A 21 0.25 4.22 -7.87
CA LYS A 21 -0.47 5.47 -7.57
C LYS A 21 -1.68 5.65 -8.48
N ILE A 22 -1.54 5.38 -9.78
CA ILE A 22 -2.64 5.40 -10.75
C ILE A 22 -3.73 4.40 -10.33
N ILE A 23 -3.38 3.12 -10.16
CA ILE A 23 -4.35 2.07 -9.87
C ILE A 23 -5.07 2.33 -8.53
N SER A 24 -4.33 2.77 -7.51
CA SER A 24 -4.88 3.16 -6.21
C SER A 24 -5.80 4.37 -6.30
N ALA A 25 -5.45 5.40 -7.07
CA ALA A 25 -6.33 6.53 -7.36
C ALA A 25 -7.61 6.10 -8.12
N GLY A 26 -7.57 4.96 -8.81
CA GLY A 26 -8.73 4.30 -9.41
C GLY A 26 -9.71 3.68 -8.40
N GLY A 27 -9.32 3.63 -7.12
CA GLY A 27 -10.11 3.05 -6.02
C GLY A 27 -9.76 1.60 -5.70
N VAL A 28 -8.64 1.09 -6.22
CA VAL A 28 -8.16 -0.28 -5.95
C VAL A 28 -7.29 -0.26 -4.71
N LYS A 29 -7.51 -1.24 -3.83
CA LYS A 29 -6.70 -1.40 -2.62
C LYS A 29 -5.51 -2.30 -2.91
N THR A 30 -4.42 -2.10 -2.20
CA THR A 30 -3.26 -2.98 -2.22
C THR A 30 -3.22 -3.79 -0.93
N ASN A 31 -2.73 -5.01 -1.01
CA ASN A 31 -2.37 -5.76 0.19
C ASN A 31 -0.91 -5.50 0.58
N ILE A 32 -0.54 -6.06 1.72
CA ILE A 32 0.81 -6.05 2.31
C ILE A 32 1.94 -6.57 1.42
N LEU A 33 1.62 -7.34 0.37
CA LEU A 33 2.58 -7.90 -0.58
C LEU A 33 2.64 -7.07 -1.88
N GLY A 34 2.00 -5.89 -1.90
CA GLY A 34 1.87 -5.05 -3.08
C GLY A 34 0.88 -5.58 -4.12
N GLU A 35 0.11 -6.63 -3.80
CA GLU A 35 -0.89 -7.19 -4.71
C GLU A 35 -2.15 -6.32 -4.70
N LEU A 36 -2.70 -6.10 -5.89
CA LEU A 36 -3.90 -5.31 -6.11
C LEU A 36 -5.14 -6.17 -5.83
N LEU A 37 -6.02 -5.68 -4.95
CA LEU A 37 -7.23 -6.37 -4.54
C LEU A 37 -8.42 -5.88 -5.34
N PHE A 38 -8.98 -6.77 -6.17
CA PHE A 38 -10.15 -6.50 -6.98
C PHE A 38 -11.35 -7.32 -6.49
N SER A 39 -12.46 -6.63 -6.25
CA SER A 39 -13.77 -7.26 -6.04
C SER A 39 -14.63 -7.02 -7.27
N VAL A 40 -14.99 -8.09 -7.95
CA VAL A 40 -15.74 -8.04 -9.21
C VAL A 40 -17.09 -8.69 -9.00
N SER A 41 -18.17 -7.96 -9.29
CA SER A 41 -19.52 -8.51 -9.25
C SER A 41 -19.82 -9.26 -10.54
N GLU A 42 -20.17 -10.53 -10.42
CA GLU A 42 -20.59 -11.39 -11.52
C GLU A 42 -22.06 -11.79 -11.37
N GLY A 43 -22.73 -12.03 -12.49
CA GLY A 43 -24.13 -12.47 -12.54
C GLY A 43 -25.13 -11.33 -12.77
N LEU A 44 -26.07 -11.55 -13.71
CA LEU A 44 -27.09 -10.57 -14.10
C LEU A 44 -28.25 -10.46 -13.09
N LEU A 45 -28.66 -11.59 -12.49
CA LEU A 45 -29.84 -11.67 -11.61
C LEU A 45 -29.47 -11.91 -10.14
N ARG A 46 -28.37 -12.62 -9.88
CA ARG A 46 -27.86 -12.87 -8.53
C ARG A 46 -26.39 -12.46 -8.53
N LYS A 47 -26.11 -11.25 -8.01
CA LYS A 47 -24.76 -10.69 -7.97
C LYS A 47 -23.93 -11.47 -6.97
N THR A 48 -22.98 -12.25 -7.46
CA THR A 48 -21.93 -12.87 -6.65
C THR A 48 -20.67 -12.03 -6.78
N THR A 49 -20.07 -11.64 -5.66
CA THR A 49 -18.81 -10.91 -5.66
C THR A 49 -17.67 -11.91 -5.61
N LYS A 50 -16.79 -11.88 -6.61
CA LYS A 50 -15.53 -12.62 -6.60
C LYS A 50 -14.38 -11.70 -6.25
N ASN A 51 -13.48 -12.20 -5.41
CA ASN A 51 -12.29 -11.46 -5.01
C ASN A 51 -11.05 -12.05 -5.68
N TYR A 52 -10.24 -11.16 -6.25
CA TYR A 52 -9.01 -11.49 -6.94
C TYR A 52 -7.85 -10.72 -6.30
N SER A 53 -6.73 -11.43 -6.12
CA SER A 53 -5.44 -10.81 -5.87
C SER A 53 -4.65 -10.74 -7.18
N VAL A 54 -4.25 -9.54 -7.56
CA VAL A 54 -3.60 -9.26 -8.84
C VAL A 54 -2.18 -8.77 -8.61
N LYS A 55 -1.22 -9.48 -9.21
CA LYS A 55 0.18 -9.09 -9.29
C LYS A 55 0.45 -8.47 -10.65
N TYR A 56 1.45 -7.60 -10.72
CA TYR A 56 1.91 -7.05 -11.98
C TYR A 56 3.43 -6.92 -12.02
N TRP A 57 4.01 -7.06 -13.21
CA TRP A 57 5.46 -7.01 -13.42
C TRP A 57 5.78 -6.23 -14.69
N PHE A 58 6.82 -5.40 -14.64
CA PHE A 58 7.35 -4.76 -15.83
C PHE A 58 8.26 -5.75 -16.58
N VAL A 59 7.93 -6.00 -17.84
CA VAL A 59 8.75 -6.75 -18.78
C VAL A 59 9.31 -5.75 -19.78
N ARG A 60 10.61 -5.47 -19.67
CA ARG A 60 11.33 -4.53 -20.54
C ARG A 60 12.25 -5.30 -21.47
N GLY A 61 12.04 -5.17 -22.78
CA GLY A 61 12.88 -5.84 -23.78
C GLY A 61 12.50 -5.48 -25.21
N GLY A 62 13.51 -5.32 -26.09
CA GLY A 62 13.28 -5.11 -27.52
C GLY A 62 12.58 -3.80 -27.91
N GLY A 63 12.69 -2.75 -27.08
CA GLY A 63 12.10 -1.44 -27.36
C GLY A 63 10.60 -1.30 -27.02
N LYS A 64 10.02 -2.28 -26.31
CA LYS A 64 8.64 -2.22 -25.81
C LYS A 64 8.62 -2.45 -24.31
N ASP A 65 7.94 -1.56 -23.60
CA ASP A 65 7.66 -1.71 -22.18
C ASP A 65 6.25 -2.30 -22.02
N VAL A 66 6.17 -3.49 -21.44
CA VAL A 66 4.88 -4.17 -21.21
C VAL A 66 4.76 -4.48 -19.72
N VAL A 67 3.63 -4.12 -19.12
CA VAL A 67 3.29 -4.56 -17.78
C VAL A 67 2.36 -5.76 -17.88
N VAL A 68 2.74 -6.88 -17.29
CA VAL A 68 1.97 -8.12 -17.32
C VAL A 68 1.22 -8.26 -16.01
N PHE A 69 -0.08 -8.56 -16.07
CA PHE A 69 -0.95 -8.74 -14.92
C PHE A 69 -1.33 -10.20 -14.77
N SER A 70 -1.13 -10.74 -13.57
CA SER A 70 -1.52 -12.10 -13.20
C SER A 70 -2.48 -12.08 -12.02
N ALA A 71 -3.52 -12.92 -12.07
CA ALA A 71 -4.53 -13.02 -11.02
C ALA A 71 -4.47 -14.38 -10.32
N SER A 72 -4.78 -14.37 -9.04
CA SER A 72 -5.14 -15.54 -8.22
C SER A 72 -6.40 -15.21 -7.41
N GLY A 73 -7.20 -16.21 -7.04
CA GLY A 73 -8.43 -15.95 -6.27
C GLY A 73 -9.53 -16.98 -6.49
N GLU A 74 -10.76 -16.63 -6.12
CA GLU A 74 -11.91 -17.55 -6.20
C GLU A 74 -12.17 -18.01 -7.63
N GLY A 75 -12.00 -19.32 -7.86
CA GLY A 75 -12.15 -19.95 -9.17
C GLY A 75 -10.89 -19.95 -10.05
N VAL A 76 -9.76 -19.47 -9.52
CA VAL A 76 -8.45 -19.43 -10.20
C VAL A 76 -7.41 -20.11 -9.31
N PHE A 77 -7.09 -21.37 -9.62
CA PHE A 77 -6.25 -22.24 -8.79
C PHE A 77 -4.75 -21.92 -8.86
N GLU A 78 -4.30 -21.20 -9.89
CA GLU A 78 -2.89 -20.80 -10.09
C GLU A 78 -2.79 -19.35 -10.59
N ASN A 79 -1.63 -18.72 -10.51
CA ASN A 79 -1.43 -17.38 -11.07
C ASN A 79 -1.60 -17.41 -12.60
N ILE A 80 -2.72 -16.91 -13.10
CA ILE A 80 -2.99 -16.84 -14.54
C ILE A 80 -2.71 -15.44 -15.04
N ILE A 81 -1.88 -15.32 -16.08
CA ILE A 81 -1.72 -14.07 -16.82
C ILE A 81 -3.02 -13.78 -17.56
N PHE A 82 -3.66 -12.66 -17.23
CA PHE A 82 -4.97 -12.30 -17.78
C PHE A 82 -4.99 -10.95 -18.49
N GLY A 83 -3.98 -10.10 -18.28
CA GLY A 83 -3.95 -8.77 -18.87
C GLY A 83 -2.53 -8.26 -19.13
N LYS A 84 -2.41 -7.37 -20.11
CA LYS A 84 -1.16 -6.66 -20.44
C LYS A 84 -1.45 -5.18 -20.63
N LEU A 85 -0.53 -4.35 -20.15
CA LEU A 85 -0.50 -2.93 -20.40
C LEU A 85 0.70 -2.63 -21.29
N HIS A 86 0.44 -2.29 -22.55
CA HIS A 86 1.45 -1.90 -23.51
C HIS A 86 1.74 -0.42 -23.36
N ILE A 87 3.00 -0.08 -23.11
CA ILE A 87 3.48 1.29 -22.98
C ILE A 87 4.29 1.58 -24.25
N GLU A 88 3.63 2.24 -25.20
CA GLU A 88 4.18 2.58 -26.51
C GLU A 88 4.38 4.09 -26.63
N SER A 89 5.12 4.55 -27.64
CA SER A 89 5.44 5.98 -27.80
C SER A 89 4.22 6.88 -28.02
N ASP A 90 3.13 6.35 -28.57
CA ASP A 90 1.89 7.06 -28.91
C ASP A 90 0.75 6.84 -27.88
N GLY A 91 1.03 6.07 -26.83
CA GLY A 91 0.14 5.92 -25.70
C GLY A 91 0.30 4.62 -24.92
N VAL A 92 -0.63 4.46 -23.98
CA VAL A 92 -0.72 3.32 -23.09
C VAL A 92 -1.99 2.55 -23.42
N PHE A 93 -1.85 1.25 -23.69
CA PHE A 93 -2.94 0.40 -24.19
C PHE A 93 -3.11 -0.84 -23.34
N TRP A 94 -4.35 -1.10 -22.92
CA TRP A 94 -4.73 -2.28 -22.18
C TRP A 94 -5.18 -3.41 -23.12
N GLU A 95 -4.66 -4.60 -22.88
CA GLU A 95 -5.04 -5.84 -23.54
C GLU A 95 -5.58 -6.82 -22.49
N CYS A 96 -6.78 -7.35 -22.72
CA CYS A 96 -7.25 -8.52 -21.98
C CYS A 96 -6.75 -9.79 -22.69
N VAL A 97 -5.94 -10.59 -21.99
CA VAL A 97 -5.30 -11.81 -22.48
C VAL A 97 -6.19 -13.04 -22.28
N ASP A 98 -6.95 -13.09 -21.18
CA ASP A 98 -7.81 -14.22 -20.85
C ASP A 98 -9.28 -13.77 -20.77
N GLU A 99 -10.09 -14.18 -21.76
CA GLU A 99 -11.51 -13.81 -21.84
C GLU A 99 -12.35 -14.38 -20.68
N ARG A 100 -11.90 -15.45 -20.03
CA ARG A 100 -12.56 -16.02 -18.84
C ARG A 100 -12.55 -15.05 -17.67
N LEU A 101 -11.59 -14.13 -17.65
CA LEU A 101 -11.42 -13.08 -16.65
C LEU A 101 -11.81 -11.70 -17.21
N SER A 102 -12.68 -11.64 -18.21
CA SER A 102 -13.12 -10.39 -18.86
C SER A 102 -13.65 -9.34 -17.88
N ASN A 103 -14.44 -9.73 -16.88
CA ASN A 103 -14.93 -8.79 -15.86
C ASN A 103 -13.79 -8.21 -15.01
N LEU A 104 -12.75 -9.01 -14.71
CA LEU A 104 -11.55 -8.54 -14.01
C LEU A 104 -10.70 -7.65 -14.92
N CYS A 105 -10.55 -8.00 -16.20
CA CYS A 105 -9.91 -7.15 -17.20
C CYS A 105 -10.57 -5.76 -17.27
N ASP A 106 -11.90 -5.72 -17.30
CA ASP A 106 -12.64 -4.46 -17.33
C ASP A 106 -12.49 -3.68 -16.02
N ALA A 107 -12.46 -4.36 -14.87
CA ALA A 107 -12.18 -3.73 -13.59
C ALA A 107 -10.80 -3.06 -13.56
N VAL A 108 -9.75 -3.76 -13.99
CA VAL A 108 -8.38 -3.22 -14.05
C VAL A 108 -8.31 -2.04 -15.02
N PHE A 109 -8.86 -2.19 -16.23
CA PHE A 109 -8.90 -1.12 -17.22
C PHE A 109 -9.59 0.16 -16.69
N ASN A 110 -10.76 -0.01 -16.06
CA ASN A 110 -11.51 1.11 -15.50
C ASN A 110 -10.76 1.80 -14.36
N SER A 111 -10.07 1.03 -13.52
CA SER A 111 -9.23 1.57 -12.45
C SER A 111 -8.04 2.36 -13.00
N LEU A 112 -7.35 1.84 -14.00
CA LEU A 112 -6.24 2.54 -14.67
C LEU A 112 -6.69 3.87 -15.27
N ARG A 113 -7.82 3.86 -16.00
CA ARG A 113 -8.36 5.07 -16.63
C ARG A 113 -8.80 6.11 -15.61
N ARG A 114 -9.61 5.70 -14.62
CA ARG A 114 -10.08 6.59 -13.56
C ARG A 114 -8.91 7.17 -12.75
N GLY A 115 -7.95 6.33 -12.41
CA GLY A 115 -6.75 6.72 -11.70
C GLY A 115 -5.92 7.76 -12.43
N TYR A 116 -5.72 7.55 -13.74
CA TYR A 116 -5.02 8.51 -14.60
C TYR A 116 -5.78 9.84 -14.67
N ASP A 117 -7.10 9.81 -14.86
CA ASP A 117 -7.93 11.02 -14.90
C ASP A 117 -7.84 11.82 -13.59
N VAL A 118 -7.83 11.12 -12.43
CA VAL A 118 -7.65 11.75 -11.12
C VAL A 118 -6.27 12.41 -11.01
N ILE A 119 -5.19 11.70 -11.34
CA ILE A 119 -3.82 12.24 -11.25
C ILE A 119 -3.63 13.40 -12.22
N LYS A 120 -4.09 13.26 -13.46
CA LYS A 120 -4.05 14.33 -14.46
C LYS A 120 -4.81 15.57 -13.99
N SER A 121 -6.00 15.39 -13.41
CA SER A 121 -6.77 16.51 -12.86
C SER A 121 -6.05 17.22 -11.70
N ARG A 122 -5.27 16.49 -10.89
CA ARG A 122 -4.45 17.07 -9.80
C ARG A 122 -3.25 17.85 -10.34
N LEU A 123 -2.60 17.35 -11.40
CA LEU A 123 -1.51 18.05 -12.09
C LEU A 123 -2.03 19.32 -12.78
N SER A 124 -3.21 19.27 -13.41
CA SER A 124 -3.84 20.46 -14.01
C SER A 124 -4.38 21.45 -12.98
N ARG A 125 -4.82 21.00 -11.80
CA ARG A 125 -5.28 21.88 -10.70
C ARG A 125 -4.14 22.49 -9.88
N SER A 126 -2.93 21.93 -9.93
CA SER A 126 -1.77 22.53 -9.25
C SER A 126 -1.29 23.84 -9.91
N ALA A 127 -1.77 24.17 -11.11
CA ALA A 127 -1.54 25.46 -11.76
C ALA A 127 -2.61 26.53 -11.44
N VAL A 128 -3.74 26.14 -10.85
CA VAL A 128 -4.85 27.05 -10.55
C VAL A 128 -5.57 26.55 -9.30
N ASN A 129 -5.32 27.23 -8.18
CA ASN A 129 -6.04 27.19 -6.90
C ASN A 129 -5.52 26.21 -5.84
N ASP A 130 -4.71 26.78 -4.95
CA ASP A 130 -4.95 26.67 -3.51
C ASP A 130 -6.46 26.69 -3.18
N VAL A 131 -6.85 25.89 -2.18
CA VAL A 131 -8.16 25.81 -1.51
C VAL A 131 -9.22 24.90 -2.16
N ILE A 132 -9.14 23.59 -1.88
CA ILE A 132 -10.27 22.79 -1.35
C ILE A 132 -9.75 21.78 -0.31
N LYS A 133 -10.07 22.02 0.97
CA LYS A 133 -9.91 21.07 2.09
C LYS A 133 -10.90 19.90 1.97
N VAL A 134 -10.44 18.64 2.07
CA VAL A 134 -10.98 17.48 2.86
C VAL A 134 -9.93 16.35 2.70
N GLN A 135 -9.35 15.64 3.68
CA GLN A 135 -9.72 15.29 5.05
C GLN A 135 -8.53 15.55 5.98
N SER A 136 -8.79 15.96 7.22
CA SER A 136 -7.82 15.92 8.32
C SER A 136 -7.15 14.54 8.38
N PRO A 137 -5.88 14.40 8.79
CA PRO A 137 -5.32 13.08 9.03
C PRO A 137 -6.24 12.36 10.03
N SER A 138 -6.78 11.22 9.60
CA SER A 138 -7.63 10.33 10.40
C SER A 138 -6.89 9.78 11.62
N PHE A 139 -5.55 9.80 11.56
CA PHE A 139 -4.67 9.43 12.62
C PHE A 139 -3.98 10.65 13.23
N VAL A 140 -4.08 10.80 14.55
CA VAL A 140 -3.41 11.87 15.30
C VAL A 140 -2.33 11.26 16.18
N VAL A 141 -1.16 11.89 16.19
CA VAL A 141 -0.10 11.56 17.14
C VAL A 141 -0.61 11.91 18.53
N SER A 142 -0.67 10.92 19.41
CA SER A 142 -1.21 11.07 20.76
C SER A 142 -0.19 10.58 21.77
N ASP A 143 -0.20 11.17 22.96
CA ASP A 143 0.60 10.72 24.10
C ASP A 143 -0.16 9.67 24.94
N VAL A 144 -1.33 9.19 24.47
CA VAL A 144 -2.16 8.19 25.17
C VAL A 144 -1.38 6.94 25.57
N TYR A 145 -0.39 6.54 24.77
CA TYR A 145 0.46 5.41 25.10
C TYR A 145 1.80 5.85 25.74
N ALA A 146 2.12 7.15 25.81
CA ALA A 146 3.41 7.71 26.25
C ALA A 146 3.87 7.21 27.63
N SER A 147 2.93 7.04 28.58
CA SER A 147 3.21 6.52 29.93
C SER A 147 3.53 5.01 29.95
N ILE A 148 3.07 4.27 28.95
CA ILE A 148 3.49 2.89 28.70
C ILE A 148 4.85 2.90 27.96
N LEU A 149 5.21 4.02 27.32
CA LEU A 149 6.22 4.21 26.27
C LEU A 149 7.60 4.75 26.68
N ASP A 150 7.80 5.16 27.94
CA ASP A 150 9.10 5.67 28.40
C ASP A 150 10.23 4.60 28.43
N GLY A 151 9.92 3.36 27.98
CA GLY A 151 10.85 2.26 27.68
C GLY A 151 10.47 1.41 26.44
N PHE A 152 9.67 1.94 25.52
CA PHE A 152 8.80 1.13 24.65
C PHE A 152 9.41 0.32 23.52
N ALA A 153 10.36 0.81 22.72
CA ALA A 153 10.63 0.08 21.48
C ALA A 153 11.12 -1.35 21.78
N GLU A 154 12.01 -1.47 22.76
CA GLU A 154 12.61 -2.74 23.17
C GLU A 154 11.70 -3.57 24.09
N VAL A 155 11.05 -2.94 25.08
CA VAL A 155 10.14 -3.65 26.01
C VAL A 155 8.84 -4.03 25.33
N THR A 156 8.25 -3.16 24.49
CA THR A 156 6.97 -3.44 23.80
C THR A 156 7.14 -4.42 22.66
N LEU A 157 8.25 -4.38 21.90
CA LEU A 157 8.49 -5.46 20.96
C LEU A 157 8.70 -6.78 21.71
N SER A 158 9.52 -6.80 22.76
CA SER A 158 9.76 -8.02 23.54
C SER A 158 8.47 -8.56 24.17
N GLU A 159 7.67 -7.68 24.77
CA GLU A 159 6.40 -8.01 25.39
C GLU A 159 5.35 -8.40 24.36
N ALA A 160 5.28 -7.71 23.22
CA ALA A 160 4.36 -8.06 22.14
C ALA A 160 4.72 -9.37 21.46
N VAL A 161 6.00 -9.64 21.24
CA VAL A 161 6.50 -10.92 20.70
C VAL A 161 6.13 -12.08 21.63
N LEU A 162 6.16 -11.85 22.95
CA LEU A 162 5.85 -12.88 23.94
C LEU A 162 4.34 -13.04 24.20
N LYS A 163 3.57 -11.94 24.18
CA LYS A 163 2.17 -11.92 24.63
C LYS A 163 1.14 -11.91 23.51
N TYR A 164 1.48 -11.35 22.35
CA TYR A 164 0.50 -11.04 21.31
C TYR A 164 0.77 -11.81 20.02
N PRO A 165 -0.28 -12.31 19.35
CA PRO A 165 -0.11 -13.00 18.08
C PRO A 165 0.37 -12.01 17.00
N VAL A 166 1.39 -12.43 16.25
CA VAL A 166 1.80 -11.76 15.00
C VAL A 166 0.69 -11.95 13.98
N VAL A 167 0.10 -10.85 13.51
CA VAL A 167 -0.92 -10.85 12.45
C VAL A 167 -0.36 -10.43 11.09
N PHE A 168 0.89 -9.96 11.07
CA PHE A 168 1.64 -9.65 9.85
C PHE A 168 3.15 -9.69 10.10
N ARG A 169 3.90 -10.23 9.14
CA ARG A 169 5.36 -10.13 9.07
C ARG A 169 5.80 -10.05 7.62
N THR A 170 6.72 -9.14 7.31
CA THR A 170 7.40 -9.08 6.01
C THR A 170 8.82 -8.51 6.16
N SER A 171 9.62 -8.64 5.10
CA SER A 171 10.87 -7.92 4.91
C SER A 171 10.77 -7.11 3.62
N THR A 172 11.19 -5.84 3.66
CA THR A 172 11.06 -4.90 2.52
C THR A 172 12.11 -3.79 2.64
N LYS A 173 12.28 -2.94 1.62
CA LYS A 173 13.09 -1.73 1.79
C LYS A 173 12.31 -0.68 2.58
N LEU A 174 13.00 0.12 3.39
CA LEU A 174 12.37 1.17 4.17
C LEU A 174 11.59 2.17 3.29
N GLY A 175 12.13 2.51 2.12
CA GLY A 175 11.50 3.40 1.15
C GLY A 175 10.17 2.89 0.59
N ASP A 176 9.92 1.58 0.65
CA ASP A 176 8.63 0.99 0.25
C ASP A 176 7.53 1.26 1.29
N ILE A 177 7.90 1.69 2.50
CA ILE A 177 6.98 2.21 3.53
C ILE A 177 6.77 3.70 3.26
N ILE A 178 6.08 3.99 2.14
CA ILE A 178 5.97 5.31 1.48
C ILE A 178 5.47 6.42 2.43
N SER A 179 4.53 6.11 3.32
CA SER A 179 4.03 7.00 4.37
C SER A 179 3.49 6.16 5.52
N LEU A 180 3.83 6.54 6.75
CA LEU A 180 3.31 5.84 7.91
C LEU A 180 1.78 5.96 7.98
N GLU A 181 1.25 7.12 7.64
CA GLU A 181 -0.18 7.41 7.63
C GLU A 181 -0.93 6.51 6.63
N GLU A 182 -0.37 6.31 5.44
CA GLU A 182 -0.92 5.36 4.46
C GLU A 182 -0.88 3.92 4.97
N PHE A 183 0.19 3.54 5.68
CA PHE A 183 0.31 2.23 6.30
C PHE A 183 -0.75 2.02 7.41
N LEU A 184 -0.96 3.01 8.29
CA LEU A 184 -1.96 2.94 9.36
C LEU A 184 -3.40 2.89 8.81
N GLU A 185 -3.69 3.62 7.74
CA GLU A 185 -4.97 3.51 7.02
C GLU A 185 -5.16 2.11 6.42
N GLY A 186 -4.09 1.52 5.88
CA GLY A 186 -4.09 0.12 5.43
C GLY A 186 -4.43 -0.87 6.56
N LEU A 187 -3.88 -0.66 7.77
CA LEU A 187 -4.23 -1.48 8.94
C LEU A 187 -5.70 -1.38 9.30
N LYS A 188 -6.26 -0.16 9.30
CA LYS A 188 -7.68 0.11 9.61
C LYS A 188 -8.64 -0.63 8.68
N VAL A 189 -8.26 -0.79 7.42
CA VAL A 189 -9.05 -1.52 6.42
C VAL A 189 -8.92 -3.04 6.58
N LYS A 190 -7.72 -3.51 6.93
CA LYS A 190 -7.37 -4.94 6.86
C LYS A 190 -7.70 -5.72 8.13
N TYR A 191 -7.53 -5.08 9.28
CA TYR A 191 -7.66 -5.73 10.58
C TYR A 191 -8.91 -5.28 11.31
N LYS A 192 -9.35 -6.09 12.27
CA LYS A 192 -10.50 -5.74 13.11
C LYS A 192 -10.18 -4.48 13.89
N SER A 193 -11.23 -3.75 14.25
CA SER A 193 -11.10 -2.62 15.18
C SER A 193 -10.43 -3.09 16.49
N GLY A 194 -9.60 -2.25 17.08
CA GLY A 194 -8.77 -2.61 18.24
C GLY A 194 -7.37 -2.00 18.23
N LYS A 195 -6.54 -2.50 19.14
CA LYS A 195 -5.18 -2.00 19.40
C LYS A 195 -4.12 -2.90 18.79
N TYR A 196 -3.10 -2.28 18.20
CA TYR A 196 -2.01 -2.99 17.53
C TYR A 196 -0.67 -2.38 17.89
N VAL A 197 0.36 -3.21 17.83
CA VAL A 197 1.76 -2.79 17.84
C VAL A 197 2.34 -3.05 16.47
N VAL A 198 2.92 -2.02 15.87
CA VAL A 198 3.69 -2.10 14.62
C VAL A 198 5.16 -1.97 15.00
N SER A 199 6.01 -2.80 14.41
CA SER A 199 7.46 -2.71 14.60
C SER A 199 8.16 -2.80 13.25
N VAL A 200 9.06 -1.85 13.01
CA VAL A 200 10.00 -1.82 11.89
C VAL A 200 11.40 -1.94 12.47
N LEU A 201 12.09 -3.02 12.12
CA LEU A 201 13.42 -3.35 12.61
C LEU A 201 14.44 -3.16 11.48
N GLY A 202 15.38 -2.23 11.67
CA GLY A 202 16.57 -2.07 10.83
C GLY A 202 17.77 -2.80 11.41
N ARG A 203 18.98 -2.51 10.90
CA ARG A 203 20.21 -3.17 11.35
C ARG A 203 20.60 -2.82 12.78
N ASP A 204 20.57 -1.55 13.13
CA ASP A 204 21.01 -1.02 14.42
C ASP A 204 19.98 -0.10 15.09
N TRP A 205 18.74 -0.13 14.59
CA TRP A 205 17.65 0.64 15.14
C TRP A 205 16.31 -0.11 15.04
N MET A 206 15.36 0.37 15.82
CA MET A 206 13.98 -0.06 15.77
C MET A 206 13.05 1.13 15.87
N PHE A 207 12.03 1.11 15.03
CA PHE A 207 10.88 2.00 15.11
C PHE A 207 9.65 1.19 15.48
N SER A 208 8.86 1.67 16.43
CA SER A 208 7.66 0.99 16.89
C SER A 208 6.51 1.96 17.07
N ILE A 209 5.28 1.48 16.89
CA ILE A 209 4.08 2.28 16.99
C ILE A 209 3.01 1.50 17.72
N GLY A 210 2.49 2.06 18.81
CA GLY A 210 1.20 1.66 19.34
C GLY A 210 0.11 2.39 18.57
N VAL A 211 -0.85 1.67 17.99
CA VAL A 211 -1.97 2.26 17.26
C VAL A 211 -3.30 1.75 17.79
N ASN A 212 -4.27 2.66 17.93
CA ASN A 212 -5.66 2.38 18.18
C ASN A 212 -6.48 2.64 16.90
N LEU A 213 -6.95 1.58 16.26
CA LEU A 213 -7.75 1.71 15.04
C LEU A 213 -9.16 2.27 15.31
N ASP A 214 -9.65 2.16 16.56
CA ASP A 214 -10.96 2.70 16.96
C ASP A 214 -10.91 4.22 17.13
N SER A 215 -9.91 4.74 17.85
CA SER A 215 -9.79 6.18 18.12
C SER A 215 -9.07 6.95 17.01
N GLY A 216 -8.33 6.27 16.13
CA GLY A 216 -7.48 6.96 15.16
C GLY A 216 -6.29 7.63 15.84
N GLU A 217 -5.75 7.03 16.90
CA GLU A 217 -4.59 7.57 17.61
C GLU A 217 -3.43 6.61 17.48
N TYR A 218 -2.23 7.18 17.36
CA TYR A 218 -1.01 6.39 17.37
C TYR A 218 0.10 7.10 18.13
N THR A 219 1.00 6.31 18.69
CA THR A 219 2.16 6.82 19.41
C THR A 219 3.43 6.13 18.90
N PRO A 220 4.29 6.87 18.19
CA PRO A 220 5.54 6.36 17.63
C PRO A 220 6.68 6.40 18.66
N SER A 221 7.64 5.49 18.50
CA SER A 221 8.87 5.38 19.28
C SER A 221 10.02 4.90 18.42
N PHE A 222 11.21 5.40 18.69
CA PHE A 222 12.43 5.04 18.00
C PHE A 222 13.55 4.76 18.99
N VAL A 223 14.32 3.71 18.75
CA VAL A 223 15.54 3.37 19.48
C VAL A 223 16.65 3.06 18.49
N SER A 224 17.83 3.63 18.70
CA SER A 224 19.06 3.20 18.04
C SER A 224 20.04 2.63 19.07
N TRP A 225 20.52 1.41 18.81
CA TRP A 225 21.51 0.76 19.68
C TRP A 225 22.91 1.33 19.49
N SER A 226 23.25 1.80 18.28
CA SER A 226 24.57 2.35 17.98
C SER A 226 24.81 3.71 18.63
N THR A 227 23.77 4.54 18.70
CA THR A 227 23.86 5.89 19.28
C THR A 227 23.28 5.98 20.69
N ASN A 228 22.66 4.89 21.18
CA ASN A 228 21.87 4.87 22.41
C ASN A 228 20.77 5.96 22.44
N GLU A 229 20.29 6.36 21.26
CA GLU A 229 19.25 7.37 21.09
C GLU A 229 17.88 6.74 21.34
N ARG A 230 17.04 7.43 22.11
CA ARG A 230 15.67 7.01 22.43
C ARG A 230 14.73 8.18 22.22
N LEU A 231 13.77 8.03 21.33
CA LEU A 231 12.84 9.09 20.96
C LEU A 231 11.40 8.59 21.04
N LEU A 232 10.50 9.52 21.33
CA LEU A 232 9.06 9.29 21.46
C LEU A 232 8.29 10.38 20.71
N GLY A 233 7.12 10.04 20.20
CA GLY A 233 6.22 11.00 19.55
C GLY A 233 6.81 11.61 18.27
N VAL A 234 6.57 12.90 18.06
CA VAL A 234 7.01 13.62 16.87
C VAL A 234 8.54 13.52 16.60
N PRO A 235 9.43 13.62 17.62
CA PRO A 235 10.85 13.33 17.44
C PRO A 235 11.15 11.95 16.84
N ALA A 236 10.46 10.90 17.27
CA ALA A 236 10.65 9.55 16.73
C ALA A 236 10.25 9.46 15.25
N LEU A 237 9.15 10.12 14.86
CA LEU A 237 8.72 10.19 13.45
C LEU A 237 9.74 10.90 12.58
N LYS A 238 10.23 12.05 13.03
CA LYS A 238 11.25 12.81 12.29
C LYS A 238 12.50 11.98 12.08
N LYS A 239 12.91 11.23 13.12
CA LYS A 239 14.06 10.33 13.01
C LYS A 239 13.80 9.20 12.02
N PHE A 240 12.66 8.53 12.10
CA PHE A 240 12.27 7.45 11.18
C PHE A 240 12.33 7.90 9.71
N TYR A 241 11.78 9.08 9.38
CA TYR A 241 11.83 9.63 8.03
C TYR A 241 13.20 10.14 7.57
N SER A 242 14.20 10.18 8.47
CA SER A 242 15.57 10.56 8.14
C SER A 242 16.50 9.37 7.86
N LEU A 243 16.01 8.14 8.06
CA LEU A 243 16.77 6.91 7.86
C LEU A 243 16.97 6.61 6.37
N ASP A 244 17.94 5.74 6.07
CA ASP A 244 18.27 5.35 4.70
C ASP A 244 17.09 4.57 4.07
N PRO A 245 16.43 5.10 3.03
CA PRO A 245 15.30 4.42 2.39
C PRO A 245 15.71 3.12 1.69
N GLU A 246 16.99 2.91 1.37
CA GLU A 246 17.45 1.69 0.74
C GLU A 246 17.74 0.55 1.74
N GLU A 247 17.63 0.82 3.05
CA GLU A 247 17.84 -0.20 4.08
C GLU A 247 16.75 -1.27 4.05
N GLU A 248 17.16 -2.55 4.07
CA GLU A 248 16.23 -3.65 4.29
C GLU A 248 15.78 -3.70 5.74
N VAL A 249 14.47 -3.72 5.94
CA VAL A 249 13.83 -3.71 7.26
C VAL A 249 12.86 -4.87 7.41
N SER A 250 12.69 -5.35 8.65
CA SER A 250 11.63 -6.30 9.01
C SER A 250 10.46 -5.55 9.60
N LEU A 251 9.28 -5.71 9.01
CA LEU A 251 8.02 -5.12 9.45
C LEU A 251 7.14 -6.20 10.09
N ASN A 252 6.67 -5.94 11.30
CA ASN A 252 5.85 -6.84 12.10
C ASN A 252 4.63 -6.10 12.65
N VAL A 253 3.47 -6.76 12.66
CA VAL A 253 2.25 -6.23 13.31
C VAL A 253 1.71 -7.27 14.28
N TYR A 254 1.47 -6.85 15.50
CA TYR A 254 0.95 -7.64 16.60
C TYR A 254 -0.44 -7.14 16.98
N ALA A 255 -1.41 -8.04 17.10
CA ALA A 255 -2.74 -7.69 17.58
C ALA A 255 -2.76 -7.75 19.11
N MET A 256 -2.95 -6.60 19.76
CA MET A 256 -3.16 -6.58 21.21
C MET A 256 -4.58 -7.05 21.47
N SER A 257 -4.73 -8.26 22.03
CA SER A 257 -6.03 -8.74 22.46
C SER A 257 -6.63 -7.76 23.47
N SER A 258 -7.86 -7.32 23.20
CA SER A 258 -8.71 -6.56 24.12
C SER A 258 -9.06 -7.37 25.37
#